data_AF-A0A176S6U1-F1
#
_entry.id   AF-A0A176S6U1-F1
#
_cell.length_a   1.000
_cell.length_b   1.000
_cell.length_c   1.000
_cell.angle_alpha   90.00
_cell.angle_beta   90.00
_cell.angle_gamma   90.00
#
_symmetry.space_group_name_H-M   'P 1'
#
loop_
_entity.id
_entity.type
_entity.pdbx_description
1 polymer ?
#
loop_
_entity_poly.entity_id
_entity_poly.type
_entity_poly.pdbx_seq_one_letter_code
_entity_poly.pdbx_strand_id
1 'polypeptide(L)'
;MAAKTLTTLAPGIQIQTRPKPLIQGVGLSELRDADIILGCLDSRVARLQLAGRCNLVKAPSIDGGTHPWGGEVRPYLDSDGPCYGCSLTPEERAISDVPWSCLEESSETPVGATASSSVVVGAWMSLIAIRFLMNLSTPQGTISIDGSRGISRIVQQQRDTECPLHTPIDSAKKIVVSCDNTVAALHNLLGAGKIPLAWEPIQQRVECPHCGFQQSRWGIPTITPCPQCGTTLRSRTTLELHEAPGHLKLVELGIAPREILAVRTANGIEWVELSG
;
A
#
# COMPACT_ATOMS: atom_id res chain seq x y z
N MET A 1 10.59 18.04 2.30
CA MET A 1 10.95 18.65 3.60
C MET A 1 11.40 17.63 4.63
N ALA A 2 10.72 16.48 4.81
CA ALA A 2 11.11 15.44 5.79
C ALA A 2 12.55 14.91 5.65
N ALA A 3 12.95 14.46 4.45
CA ALA A 3 14.30 13.92 4.22
C ALA A 3 15.41 14.92 4.61
N LYS A 4 15.28 16.19 4.22
CA LYS A 4 16.24 17.25 4.57
C LYS A 4 16.37 17.43 6.09
N THR A 5 15.25 17.41 6.81
CA THR A 5 15.24 17.50 8.28
C THR A 5 15.93 16.30 8.91
N LEU A 6 15.63 15.09 8.45
CA LEU A 6 16.25 13.86 8.96
C LEU A 6 17.76 13.81 8.72
N THR A 7 18.24 14.19 7.52
CA THR A 7 19.68 14.28 7.24
C THR A 7 20.37 15.32 8.14
N THR A 8 19.68 16.39 8.52
CA THR A 8 20.22 17.38 9.46
C THR A 8 20.35 16.82 10.86
N LEU A 9 19.38 16.02 11.32
CA LEU A 9 19.35 15.41 12.65
C LEU A 9 20.33 14.23 12.79
N ALA A 10 20.50 13.43 11.74
CA ALA A 10 21.37 12.26 11.72
C ALA A 10 22.13 12.16 10.40
N PRO A 11 23.29 12.84 10.26
CA PRO A 11 23.99 12.95 8.98
C PRO A 11 24.48 11.62 8.36
N GLY A 12 24.60 10.56 9.18
CA GLY A 12 25.04 9.24 8.71
C GLY A 12 23.97 8.38 8.05
N ILE A 13 22.70 8.81 8.04
CA ILE A 13 21.61 8.01 7.46
C ILE A 13 21.51 8.23 5.95
N GLN A 14 21.20 7.16 5.23
CA GLN A 14 20.81 7.22 3.83
C GLN A 14 19.29 7.25 3.74
N ILE A 15 18.74 8.18 2.96
CA ILE A 15 17.29 8.35 2.82
C ILE A 15 16.94 8.22 1.35
N GLN A 16 16.06 7.27 1.04
CA GLN A 16 15.42 7.15 -0.27
C GLN A 16 13.95 7.52 -0.13
N THR A 17 13.51 8.54 -0.87
CA THR A 17 12.12 9.00 -0.82
C THR A 17 11.31 8.47 -1.99
N ARG A 18 10.07 8.05 -1.74
CA ARG A 18 9.09 7.67 -2.76
C ARG A 18 7.93 8.69 -2.76
N PRO A 19 7.93 9.72 -3.62
CA PRO A 19 6.87 10.74 -3.65
C PRO A 19 5.66 10.26 -4.47
N LYS A 20 5.17 9.06 -4.19
CA LYS A 20 4.01 8.43 -4.84
C LYS A 20 3.16 7.75 -3.76
N PRO A 21 1.87 7.50 -4.01
CA PRO A 21 1.07 6.68 -3.10
C PRO A 21 1.68 5.28 -2.95
N LEU A 22 1.39 4.62 -1.84
CA LEU A 22 2.09 3.40 -1.38
C LEU A 22 2.27 2.35 -2.49
N ILE A 23 1.18 2.00 -3.19
CA ILE A 23 1.19 0.91 -4.18
C ILE A 23 1.99 1.27 -5.42
N GLN A 24 1.97 2.52 -5.86
CA GLN A 24 2.71 2.98 -7.04
C GLN A 24 4.16 3.39 -6.72
N GLY A 25 4.47 3.57 -5.43
CA GLY A 25 5.76 4.05 -4.94
C GLY A 25 6.69 2.96 -4.41
N VAL A 26 6.14 1.89 -3.82
CA VAL A 26 6.91 0.86 -3.10
C VAL A 26 6.49 -0.52 -3.59
N GLY A 27 7.38 -1.22 -4.31
CA GLY A 27 7.12 -2.56 -4.81
C GLY A 27 7.17 -3.62 -3.70
N LEU A 28 6.49 -4.74 -3.92
CA LEU A 28 6.46 -5.86 -2.97
C LEU A 28 7.85 -6.40 -2.63
N SER A 29 8.79 -6.43 -3.58
CA SER A 29 10.16 -6.89 -3.28
C SER A 29 10.94 -5.91 -2.40
N GLU A 30 10.64 -4.60 -2.47
CA GLU A 30 11.24 -3.62 -1.55
C GLU A 30 10.73 -3.82 -0.12
N LEU A 31 9.43 -4.14 0.05
CA LEU A 31 8.88 -4.51 1.35
C LEU A 31 9.46 -5.83 1.87
N ARG A 32 9.59 -6.84 1.00
CA ARG A 32 10.14 -8.16 1.36
C ARG A 32 11.57 -8.07 1.88
N ASP A 33 12.37 -7.20 1.30
CA ASP A 33 13.79 -7.06 1.63
C ASP A 33 14.04 -6.11 2.81
N ALA A 34 13.02 -5.40 3.29
CA ALA A 34 13.15 -4.54 4.46
C ALA A 34 13.24 -5.37 5.74
N ASP A 35 14.20 -5.05 6.61
CA ASP A 35 14.32 -5.72 7.92
C ASP A 35 13.10 -5.45 8.81
N ILE A 36 12.50 -4.27 8.68
CA ILE A 36 11.25 -3.89 9.35
C ILE A 36 10.57 -2.71 8.64
N ILE A 37 9.24 -2.72 8.62
CA ILE A 37 8.42 -1.62 8.09
C ILE A 37 7.68 -0.89 9.22
N LEU A 38 7.71 0.44 9.22
CA LEU A 38 6.97 1.28 10.16
C LEU A 38 5.84 2.02 9.43
N GLY A 39 4.59 1.68 9.74
CA GLY A 39 3.39 2.31 9.19
C GLY A 39 2.85 3.41 10.09
N CYS A 40 2.82 4.65 9.60
CA CYS A 40 2.21 5.81 10.29
C CYS A 40 1.13 6.43 9.39
N LEU A 41 0.24 5.58 8.88
CA LEU A 41 -0.78 5.96 7.90
C LEU A 41 -1.99 6.57 8.60
N ASP A 42 -2.72 7.45 7.93
CA ASP A 42 -3.84 8.20 8.48
C ASP A 42 -5.19 7.52 8.19
N SER A 43 -5.33 6.84 7.07
CA SER A 43 -6.58 6.18 6.66
C SER A 43 -6.64 4.68 6.97
N ARG A 44 -7.84 4.09 7.01
CA ARG A 44 -8.01 2.65 7.23
C ARG A 44 -7.62 1.87 5.97
N VAL A 45 -7.96 2.39 4.80
CA VAL A 45 -7.59 1.80 3.50
C VAL A 45 -6.08 1.71 3.37
N ALA A 46 -5.34 2.77 3.68
CA ALA A 46 -3.89 2.75 3.56
C ALA A 46 -3.28 1.70 4.50
N ARG A 47 -3.80 1.56 5.73
CA ARG A 47 -3.38 0.51 6.68
C ARG A 47 -3.68 -0.89 6.17
N LEU A 48 -4.87 -1.11 5.60
CA LEU A 48 -5.24 -2.39 4.97
C LEU A 48 -4.35 -2.72 3.77
N GLN A 49 -4.06 -1.74 2.91
CA GLN A 49 -3.15 -1.90 1.77
C GLN A 49 -1.74 -2.26 2.23
N LEU A 50 -1.19 -1.56 3.23
CA LEU A 50 0.13 -1.88 3.76
C LEU A 50 0.16 -3.26 4.40
N ALA A 51 -0.81 -3.59 5.26
CA ALA A 51 -0.90 -4.88 5.92
C ALA A 51 -1.01 -6.04 4.92
N GLY A 52 -1.88 -5.92 3.91
CA GLY A 52 -2.03 -6.91 2.86
C GLY A 52 -0.74 -7.10 2.06
N ARG A 53 -0.06 -6.01 1.70
CA ARG A 53 1.21 -6.07 0.98
C ARG A 53 2.34 -6.68 1.82
N CYS A 54 2.46 -6.32 3.09
CA CYS A 54 3.42 -6.95 3.99
C CYS A 54 3.16 -8.46 4.12
N ASN A 55 1.89 -8.87 4.30
CA ASN A 55 1.53 -10.28 4.39
C ASN A 55 1.83 -11.07 3.11
N LEU A 56 1.59 -10.48 1.93
CA LEU A 56 1.91 -11.09 0.63
C LEU A 56 3.38 -11.51 0.55
N VAL A 57 4.28 -10.77 1.18
CA VAL A 57 5.73 -11.06 1.16
C VAL A 57 6.31 -11.43 2.53
N LYS A 58 5.46 -11.71 3.52
CA LYS A 58 5.83 -12.06 4.91
C LYS A 58 6.78 -11.04 5.55
N ALA A 59 6.62 -9.76 5.25
CA ALA A 59 7.48 -8.71 5.79
C ALA A 59 7.02 -8.26 7.19
N PRO A 60 7.92 -8.17 8.18
CA PRO A 60 7.57 -7.72 9.53
C PRO A 60 7.23 -6.22 9.52
N SER A 61 6.16 -5.85 10.20
CA SER A 61 5.72 -4.45 10.25
C SER A 61 5.22 -4.02 11.61
N ILE A 62 5.25 -2.72 11.88
CA ILE A 62 4.65 -2.10 13.06
C ILE A 62 3.74 -0.97 12.57
N ASP A 63 2.46 -1.05 12.88
CA ASP A 63 1.49 0.01 12.59
C ASP A 63 1.31 0.92 13.83
N GLY A 64 1.28 2.23 13.59
CA GLY A 64 1.04 3.25 14.59
C GLY A 64 -0.16 4.10 14.22
N GLY A 65 -1.12 4.21 15.14
CA GLY A 65 -2.25 5.12 15.03
C GLY A 65 -2.27 6.13 16.17
N THR A 66 -2.60 7.38 15.87
CA THR A 66 -2.75 8.43 16.89
C THR A 66 -4.18 8.93 16.96
N HIS A 67 -4.62 9.31 18.16
CA HIS A 67 -5.83 10.07 18.41
C HIS A 67 -5.50 11.24 19.38
N PRO A 68 -6.41 12.19 19.65
CA PRO A 68 -6.05 13.43 20.35
C PRO A 68 -5.29 13.24 21.66
N TRP A 69 -5.71 12.25 22.45
CA TRP A 69 -5.16 11.96 23.79
C TRP A 69 -4.45 10.61 23.87
N GLY A 70 -3.85 10.12 22.79
CA GLY A 70 -3.13 8.84 22.82
C GLY A 70 -2.98 8.18 21.46
N GLY A 71 -2.95 6.86 21.46
CA GLY A 71 -2.82 6.09 20.23
C GLY A 71 -2.66 4.60 20.47
N GLU A 72 -2.32 3.91 19.39
CA GLU A 72 -2.07 2.48 19.38
C GLU A 72 -0.79 2.16 18.62
N VAL A 73 -0.05 1.17 19.12
CA VAL A 73 1.09 0.57 18.44
C VAL A 73 0.85 -0.92 18.28
N ARG A 74 0.86 -1.39 17.03
CA ARG A 74 0.44 -2.73 16.63
C ARG A 74 1.61 -3.44 15.93
N PRO A 75 2.44 -4.19 16.67
CA PRO A 75 3.52 -4.98 16.10
C PRO A 75 2.98 -6.24 15.41
N TYR A 76 3.23 -6.35 14.11
CA TYR A 76 2.97 -7.52 13.26
C TYR A 76 4.31 -8.11 12.83
N LEU A 77 4.98 -8.76 13.79
CA LEU A 77 6.36 -9.24 13.67
C LEU A 77 6.46 -10.74 13.36
N ASP A 78 5.36 -11.47 13.48
CA ASP A 78 5.22 -12.88 13.11
C ASP A 78 4.31 -12.98 11.89
N SER A 79 4.80 -13.58 10.81
CA SER A 79 4.05 -13.75 9.56
C SER A 79 2.82 -14.64 9.72
N ASP A 80 2.82 -15.51 10.73
CA ASP A 80 1.68 -16.37 11.07
C ASP A 80 0.77 -15.78 12.16
N GLY A 81 1.10 -14.59 12.67
CA GLY A 81 0.31 -13.84 13.63
C GLY A 81 -0.92 -13.15 13.02
N PRO A 82 -1.69 -12.40 13.83
CA PRO A 82 -2.76 -11.55 13.32
C PRO A 82 -2.20 -10.39 12.48
N CYS A 83 -3.00 -9.84 11.58
CA CYS A 83 -2.71 -8.59 10.90
C CYS A 83 -3.76 -7.52 11.22
N TYR A 84 -3.58 -6.30 10.72
CA TYR A 84 -4.57 -5.22 10.87
C TYR A 84 -5.98 -5.61 10.39
N GLY A 85 -6.08 -6.38 9.31
CA GLY A 85 -7.36 -6.86 8.80
C GLY A 85 -8.11 -7.83 9.74
N CYS A 86 -7.40 -8.53 10.65
CA CYS A 86 -8.02 -9.45 11.61
C CYS A 86 -8.79 -8.72 12.72
N SER A 87 -8.53 -7.42 12.96
CA SER A 87 -9.28 -6.63 13.93
C SER A 87 -10.55 -5.98 13.36
N LEU A 88 -10.82 -6.18 12.06
CA LEU A 88 -11.90 -5.54 11.34
C LEU A 88 -12.96 -6.57 10.91
N THR A 89 -14.23 -6.16 10.90
CA THR A 89 -15.29 -6.97 10.30
C THR A 89 -15.14 -7.03 8.77
N PRO A 90 -15.76 -8.01 8.09
CA PRO A 90 -15.79 -8.06 6.62
C PRO A 90 -16.28 -6.75 5.99
N GLU A 91 -17.28 -6.10 6.57
CA GLU A 91 -17.82 -4.82 6.11
C GLU A 91 -16.80 -3.70 6.28
N GLU A 92 -16.13 -3.62 7.43
CA GLU A 92 -15.08 -2.63 7.67
C GLU A 92 -13.88 -2.78 6.74
N ARG A 93 -13.58 -4.01 6.31
CA ARG A 93 -12.56 -4.30 5.28
C ARG A 93 -13.01 -3.90 3.88
N ALA A 94 -14.31 -3.98 3.59
CA ALA A 94 -14.88 -3.68 2.28
C ALA A 94 -15.15 -2.18 2.07
N ILE A 95 -15.33 -1.40 3.14
CA ILE A 95 -15.56 0.04 3.05
C ILE A 95 -14.24 0.74 2.68
N SER A 96 -14.18 1.19 1.42
CA SER A 96 -13.17 2.14 0.96
C SER A 96 -13.38 3.50 1.63
N ASP A 97 -12.30 4.18 2.02
CA ASP A 97 -12.28 5.59 2.40
C ASP A 97 -12.56 6.50 1.18
N VAL A 98 -12.59 5.91 -0.03
CA VAL A 98 -13.01 6.56 -1.27
C VAL A 98 -14.51 6.29 -1.53
N PRO A 99 -15.29 7.33 -1.83
CA PRO A 99 -16.66 7.26 -2.34
C PRO A 99 -16.93 6.09 -3.29
N TRP A 100 -17.97 5.30 -3.05
CA TRP A 100 -18.41 4.23 -3.95
C TRP A 100 -18.95 4.78 -5.29
N SER A 101 -19.16 6.09 -5.37
CA SER A 101 -19.66 6.78 -6.55
C SER A 101 -19.09 8.20 -6.65
N CYS A 102 -19.05 8.77 -7.86
CA CYS A 102 -18.68 10.17 -8.11
C CYS A 102 -19.61 11.23 -7.44
N LEU A 103 -20.53 10.81 -6.56
CA LEU A 103 -21.53 11.63 -5.88
C LEU A 103 -21.34 11.71 -4.37
N GLU A 104 -20.48 10.88 -3.80
CA GLU A 104 -20.16 10.97 -2.37
C GLU A 104 -18.94 11.89 -2.25
N GLU A 105 -19.11 13.07 -1.67
CA GLU A 105 -17.97 13.82 -1.15
C GLU A 105 -17.51 13.09 0.11
N SER A 106 -16.24 12.71 0.19
CA SER A 106 -15.66 12.19 1.42
C SER A 106 -15.77 13.28 2.49
N SER A 107 -16.73 13.15 3.40
CA SER A 107 -16.83 14.00 4.57
C SER A 107 -15.76 13.59 5.58
N GLU A 108 -14.49 13.80 5.23
CA GLU A 108 -13.38 13.68 6.16
C GLU A 108 -13.54 14.77 7.22
N THR A 109 -14.26 14.45 8.29
CA THR A 109 -14.28 15.30 9.48
C THR A 109 -12.86 15.35 10.06
N PRO A 110 -12.24 16.54 10.20
CA PRO A 110 -10.91 16.63 10.75
C PRO A 110 -10.86 15.99 12.14
N VAL A 111 -9.98 15.00 12.32
CA VAL A 111 -9.73 14.39 13.62
C VAL A 111 -8.66 15.20 14.34
N GLY A 112 -8.87 15.49 15.63
CA GLY A 112 -7.87 16.21 16.42
C GLY A 112 -6.54 15.44 16.48
N ALA A 113 -5.45 16.12 16.17
CA ALA A 113 -4.09 15.58 16.24
C ALA A 113 -3.27 16.37 17.25
N THR A 114 -2.45 15.68 18.05
CA THR A 114 -1.52 16.33 18.99
C THR A 114 -0.11 15.79 18.78
N ALA A 115 0.88 16.68 18.77
CA ALA A 115 2.28 16.30 18.63
C ALA A 115 2.73 15.36 19.76
N SER A 116 2.20 15.56 20.98
CA SER A 116 2.48 14.71 22.14
C SER A 116 2.06 13.26 21.91
N SER A 117 0.87 13.01 21.34
CA SER A 117 0.45 11.66 20.97
C SER A 117 1.41 11.03 19.96
N SER A 118 1.79 11.78 18.91
CA SER A 118 2.74 11.31 17.89
C SER A 118 4.11 10.97 18.47
N VAL A 119 4.61 11.76 19.44
CA VAL A 119 5.88 11.48 20.13
C VAL A 119 5.81 10.17 20.90
N VAL A 120 4.75 9.96 21.70
CA VAL A 120 4.62 8.73 22.51
C VAL A 120 4.45 7.49 21.63
N VAL A 121 3.59 7.56 20.61
CA VAL A 121 3.38 6.47 19.65
C VAL A 121 4.68 6.17 18.89
N GLY A 122 5.33 7.20 18.35
CA GLY A 122 6.60 7.04 17.61
C GLY A 122 7.73 6.49 18.47
N ALA A 123 7.80 6.86 19.76
CA ALA A 123 8.77 6.31 20.70
C ALA A 123 8.54 4.81 20.95
N TRP A 124 7.29 4.39 21.16
CA TRP A 124 6.95 2.97 21.30
C TRP A 124 7.27 2.17 20.04
N MET A 125 6.90 2.68 18.86
CA MET A 125 7.23 2.02 17.58
C MET A 125 8.75 1.84 17.42
N SER A 126 9.52 2.90 17.68
CA SER A 126 10.99 2.88 17.56
C SER A 126 11.62 1.90 18.54
N LEU A 127 11.15 1.87 19.79
CA LEU A 127 11.68 0.96 20.81
C LEU A 127 11.41 -0.51 20.44
N ILE A 128 10.21 -0.82 19.96
CA ILE A 128 9.87 -2.18 19.53
C ILE A 128 10.71 -2.56 18.31
N ALA A 129 10.86 -1.67 17.33
CA ALA A 129 11.68 -1.91 16.15
C ALA A 129 13.13 -2.23 16.51
N ILE A 130 13.76 -1.43 17.37
CA ILE A 130 15.13 -1.67 17.83
C ILE A 130 15.24 -3.02 18.55
N ARG A 131 14.30 -3.33 19.44
CA ARG A 131 14.30 -4.62 20.15
C ARG A 131 14.15 -5.80 19.19
N PHE A 132 13.24 -5.71 18.22
CA PHE A 132 13.06 -6.72 17.18
C PHE A 132 14.34 -6.94 16.36
N LEU A 133 14.95 -5.86 15.85
CA LEU A 133 16.20 -5.92 15.08
C LEU A 133 17.38 -6.49 15.88
N MET A 134 17.36 -6.32 17.20
CA MET A 134 18.35 -6.90 18.12
C MET A 134 18.01 -8.34 18.55
N ASN A 135 16.97 -8.96 17.98
CA ASN A 135 16.47 -10.28 18.38
C ASN A 135 16.10 -10.37 19.89
N LEU A 136 15.60 -9.28 20.46
CA LEU A 136 15.11 -9.21 21.82
C LEU A 136 13.60 -9.40 21.86
N SER A 137 13.07 -9.81 23.02
CA SER A 137 11.63 -9.97 23.21
C SER A 137 10.87 -8.66 22.97
N THR A 138 9.78 -8.74 22.22
CA THR A 138 8.86 -7.62 21.98
C THR A 138 7.49 -7.92 22.58
N PRO A 139 6.70 -6.88 22.92
CA PRO A 139 5.29 -7.07 23.29
C PRO A 139 4.53 -7.82 22.20
N GLN A 140 3.69 -8.77 22.60
CA GLN A 140 2.73 -9.42 21.71
C GLN A 140 1.37 -8.75 21.85
N GLY A 141 0.74 -8.39 20.73
CA GLY A 141 -0.54 -7.69 20.70
C GLY A 141 -0.41 -6.16 20.63
N THR A 142 -1.55 -5.49 20.61
CA THR A 142 -1.67 -4.04 20.43
C THR A 142 -1.42 -3.31 21.74
N ILE A 143 -0.50 -2.35 21.74
CA ILE A 143 -0.29 -1.42 22.85
C ILE A 143 -1.27 -0.26 22.68
N SER A 144 -2.30 -0.21 23.53
CA SER A 144 -3.25 0.89 23.63
C SER A 144 -2.75 1.91 24.65
N ILE A 145 -2.62 3.17 24.23
CA ILE A 145 -2.07 4.27 25.00
C ILE A 145 -3.17 5.30 25.24
N ASP A 146 -3.54 5.50 26.50
CA ASP A 146 -4.46 6.54 26.96
C ASP A 146 -3.67 7.61 27.72
N GLY A 147 -3.33 8.68 27.02
CA GLY A 147 -2.62 9.84 27.55
C GLY A 147 -3.49 10.70 28.48
N SER A 148 -4.82 10.60 28.43
CA SER A 148 -5.69 11.33 29.38
C SER A 148 -5.61 10.78 30.80
N ARG A 149 -5.24 9.50 30.92
CA ARG A 149 -5.08 8.79 32.20
C ARG A 149 -3.63 8.40 32.50
N GLY A 150 -2.72 8.57 31.53
CA GLY A 150 -1.33 8.14 31.67
C GLY A 150 -1.17 6.62 31.71
N ILE A 151 -2.02 5.88 31.00
CA ILE A 151 -2.06 4.40 31.04
C ILE A 151 -1.68 3.83 29.68
N SER A 152 -0.85 2.78 29.68
CA SER A 152 -0.62 1.91 28.53
C SER A 152 -0.98 0.46 28.88
N ARG A 153 -1.71 -0.22 28.01
CA ARG A 153 -2.09 -1.63 28.18
C ARG A 153 -1.89 -2.42 26.90
N ILE A 154 -1.61 -3.71 27.04
CA ILE A 154 -1.55 -4.63 25.91
C ILE A 154 -2.91 -5.29 25.73
N VAL A 155 -3.45 -5.21 24.52
CA VAL A 155 -4.67 -5.89 24.08
C VAL A 155 -4.25 -6.99 23.12
N GLN A 156 -4.53 -8.25 23.49
CA GLN A 156 -4.23 -9.38 22.62
C GLN A 156 -5.15 -9.37 21.40
N GLN A 157 -4.56 -9.63 20.23
CA GLN A 157 -5.28 -9.77 18.98
C GLN A 157 -5.21 -11.22 18.52
N GLN A 158 -6.32 -11.76 18.05
CA GLN A 158 -6.38 -13.10 17.48
C GLN A 158 -6.32 -13.05 15.97
N ARG A 159 -5.64 -14.02 15.36
CA ARG A 159 -5.65 -14.22 13.92
C ARG A 159 -7.02 -14.75 13.52
N ASP A 160 -7.67 -14.03 12.62
CA ASP A 160 -8.89 -14.47 11.94
C ASP A 160 -8.50 -15.45 10.82
N THR A 161 -8.98 -16.69 10.90
CA THR A 161 -8.67 -17.74 9.91
C THR A 161 -9.29 -17.47 8.55
N GLU A 162 -10.35 -16.65 8.51
CA GLU A 162 -11.05 -16.25 7.28
C GLU A 162 -10.55 -14.90 6.74
N CYS A 163 -9.49 -14.35 7.33
CA CYS A 163 -8.96 -13.06 6.88
C CYS A 163 -8.29 -13.20 5.50
N PRO A 164 -8.75 -12.47 4.47
CA PRO A 164 -8.30 -12.65 3.09
C PRO A 164 -6.85 -12.15 2.85
N LEU A 165 -6.26 -11.49 3.84
CA LEU A 165 -4.91 -10.91 3.73
C LEU A 165 -3.80 -11.92 4.05
N HIS A 166 -4.09 -13.17 4.43
CA HIS A 166 -3.09 -14.16 4.84
C HIS A 166 -2.75 -15.20 3.75
N THR A 167 -2.71 -14.78 2.49
CA THR A 167 -2.31 -15.63 1.35
C THR A 167 -0.97 -15.16 0.79
N PRO A 168 0.17 -15.67 1.30
CA PRO A 168 1.49 -15.21 0.89
C PRO A 168 1.86 -15.66 -0.53
N ILE A 169 2.76 -14.91 -1.16
CA ILE A 169 3.44 -15.29 -2.40
C ILE A 169 4.66 -16.11 -2.02
N ASP A 170 4.61 -17.42 -2.25
CA ASP A 170 5.69 -18.33 -1.85
C ASP A 170 6.98 -18.11 -2.65
N SER A 171 6.86 -17.86 -3.95
CA SER A 171 8.02 -17.57 -4.81
C SER A 171 7.61 -16.73 -6.02
N ALA A 172 8.54 -15.88 -6.46
CA ALA A 172 8.41 -15.08 -7.66
C ALA A 172 9.66 -15.23 -8.54
N LYS A 173 9.46 -15.42 -9.85
CA LYS A 173 10.55 -15.53 -10.82
C LYS A 173 11.10 -14.14 -11.12
N LYS A 174 12.37 -13.90 -10.77
CA LYS A 174 13.06 -12.65 -11.13
C LYS A 174 13.20 -12.53 -12.64
N ILE A 175 12.88 -11.35 -13.16
CA ILE A 175 13.01 -11.01 -14.58
C ILE A 175 13.89 -9.78 -14.78
N VAL A 176 14.42 -9.60 -15.99
CA VAL A 176 15.33 -8.50 -16.35
C VAL A 176 14.62 -7.18 -16.67
N VAL A 177 13.29 -7.17 -16.61
CA VAL A 177 12.45 -6.01 -16.91
C VAL A 177 12.23 -5.21 -15.62
N SER A 178 12.51 -3.92 -15.68
CA SER A 178 12.25 -2.94 -14.62
C SER A 178 10.96 -2.16 -14.89
N CYS A 179 10.51 -1.35 -13.92
CA CYS A 179 9.35 -0.47 -14.11
C CYS A 179 9.58 0.63 -15.17
N ASP A 180 10.82 0.95 -15.51
CA ASP A 180 11.18 1.94 -16.54
C ASP A 180 11.15 1.38 -17.96
N ASN A 181 11.03 0.05 -18.11
CA ASN A 181 10.83 -0.58 -19.40
C ASN A 181 9.36 -0.50 -19.84
N THR A 182 9.13 -0.77 -21.12
CA THR A 182 7.82 -0.64 -21.74
C THR A 182 6.95 -1.89 -21.56
N VAL A 183 5.64 -1.71 -21.71
CA VAL A 183 4.66 -2.82 -21.75
C VAL A 183 5.04 -3.86 -22.82
N ALA A 184 5.50 -3.42 -24.00
CA ALA A 184 5.95 -4.34 -25.04
C ALA A 184 7.16 -5.17 -24.61
N ALA A 185 8.12 -4.58 -23.89
CA ALA A 185 9.28 -5.30 -23.38
C ALA A 185 8.88 -6.40 -22.37
N LEU A 186 7.94 -6.08 -21.47
CA LEU A 186 7.37 -7.06 -20.53
C LEU A 186 6.67 -8.20 -21.28
N HIS A 187 5.80 -7.87 -22.24
CA HIS A 187 5.06 -8.88 -22.99
C HIS A 187 5.98 -9.80 -23.81
N ASN A 188 6.97 -9.22 -24.49
CA ASN A 188 7.95 -9.99 -25.27
C ASN A 188 8.75 -10.96 -24.39
N LEU A 189 9.09 -10.55 -23.16
CA LEU A 189 9.82 -11.41 -22.23
C LEU A 189 8.94 -12.56 -21.68
N LEU A 190 7.69 -12.27 -21.33
CA LEU A 190 6.78 -13.26 -20.78
C LEU A 190 6.34 -14.30 -21.83
N GLY A 191 6.24 -13.88 -23.09
CA GLY A 191 5.78 -14.70 -24.20
C GLY A 191 4.26 -14.75 -24.32
N ALA A 192 3.80 -15.39 -25.40
CA ALA A 192 2.37 -15.48 -25.72
C ALA A 192 1.56 -16.24 -24.65
N GLY A 193 0.31 -15.83 -24.44
CA GLY A 193 -0.60 -16.48 -23.49
C GLY A 193 -0.38 -16.13 -22.01
N LYS A 194 0.60 -15.27 -21.70
CA LYS A 194 0.86 -14.75 -20.35
C LYS A 194 0.30 -13.34 -20.20
N ILE A 195 -0.61 -13.15 -19.25
CA ILE A 195 -1.29 -11.88 -19.00
C ILE A 195 -0.81 -11.30 -17.67
N PRO A 196 0.13 -10.33 -17.68
CA PRO A 196 0.53 -9.64 -16.46
C PRO A 196 -0.59 -8.74 -15.94
N LEU A 197 -0.83 -8.78 -14.63
CA LEU A 197 -1.85 -8.02 -13.93
C LEU A 197 -1.23 -6.97 -13.01
N ALA A 198 -1.84 -5.79 -12.97
CA ALA A 198 -1.54 -4.77 -11.99
C ALA A 198 -2.29 -5.03 -10.66
N TRP A 199 -1.75 -4.51 -9.56
CA TRP A 199 -2.40 -4.55 -8.25
C TRP A 199 -3.52 -3.52 -8.09
N GLU A 200 -3.45 -2.43 -8.85
CA GLU A 200 -4.42 -1.33 -8.84
C GLU A 200 -4.95 -1.09 -10.26
N PRO A 201 -6.21 -0.64 -10.41
CA PRO A 201 -6.78 -0.36 -11.72
C PRO A 201 -5.98 0.68 -12.49
N ILE A 202 -5.70 0.37 -13.76
CA ILE A 202 -5.04 1.26 -14.73
C ILE A 202 -6.12 1.95 -15.55
N GLN A 203 -6.11 3.27 -15.63
CA GLN A 203 -7.01 4.02 -16.48
C GLN A 203 -6.67 3.79 -17.95
N GLN A 204 -7.68 3.53 -18.78
CA GLN A 204 -7.54 3.38 -20.23
C GLN A 204 -8.12 4.58 -20.97
N ARG A 205 -9.26 5.06 -20.48
CA ARG A 205 -10.00 6.18 -21.03
C ARG A 205 -10.85 6.84 -19.96
N VAL A 206 -11.24 8.08 -20.26
CA VAL A 206 -12.19 8.86 -19.46
C VAL A 206 -13.44 9.14 -20.28
N GLU A 207 -14.60 9.11 -19.62
CA GLU A 207 -15.91 9.32 -20.23
C GLU A 207 -16.71 10.33 -19.40
N CYS A 208 -17.34 11.31 -20.06
CA CYS A 208 -18.29 12.20 -19.41
C CYS A 208 -19.70 11.60 -19.44
N PRO A 209 -20.34 11.39 -18.27
CA PRO A 209 -21.70 10.86 -18.23
C PRO A 209 -22.77 11.88 -18.68
N HIS A 210 -22.41 13.17 -18.78
CA HIS A 210 -23.36 14.23 -19.11
C HIS A 210 -23.36 14.58 -20.61
N CYS A 211 -22.22 14.99 -21.17
CA CYS A 211 -22.12 15.41 -22.58
C CYS A 211 -21.63 14.31 -23.53
N GLY A 212 -21.25 13.13 -23.01
CA GLY A 212 -20.74 12.03 -23.83
C GLY A 212 -19.29 12.17 -24.32
N PHE A 213 -18.54 13.18 -23.86
CA PHE A 213 -17.11 13.31 -24.16
C PHE A 213 -16.34 12.03 -23.80
N GLN A 214 -15.46 11.57 -24.69
CA GLN A 214 -14.58 10.43 -24.45
C GLN A 214 -13.16 10.72 -24.93
N GLN A 215 -12.18 10.25 -24.17
CA GLN A 215 -10.77 10.37 -24.54
C GLN A 215 -9.97 9.19 -23.99
N SER A 216 -9.15 8.56 -24.84
CA SER A 216 -8.15 7.58 -24.36
C SER A 216 -7.09 8.31 -23.53
N ARG A 217 -6.87 7.82 -22.31
CA ARG A 217 -6.01 8.45 -21.33
C ARG A 217 -5.43 7.39 -20.41
N TRP A 218 -4.33 6.81 -20.85
CA TRP A 218 -3.63 5.76 -20.12
C TRP A 218 -2.87 6.30 -18.91
N GLY A 219 -2.88 5.55 -17.81
CA GLY A 219 -2.09 5.86 -16.62
C GLY A 219 -2.83 5.58 -15.32
N ILE A 220 -2.42 6.26 -14.25
CA ILE A 220 -3.06 6.16 -12.94
C ILE A 220 -4.43 6.87 -12.98
N PRO A 221 -5.52 6.26 -12.49
CA PRO A 221 -6.83 6.90 -12.41
C PRO A 221 -6.78 8.23 -11.66
N THR A 222 -7.38 9.27 -12.24
CA THR A 222 -7.44 10.60 -11.63
C THR A 222 -8.82 11.21 -11.78
N ILE A 223 -9.29 11.87 -10.72
CA ILE A 223 -10.55 12.62 -10.75
C ILE A 223 -10.27 13.93 -11.48
N THR A 224 -10.85 14.09 -12.67
CA THR A 224 -10.69 15.30 -13.48
C THR A 224 -12.03 15.78 -14.03
N PRO A 225 -12.23 17.10 -14.15
CA PRO A 225 -13.45 17.65 -14.74
C PRO A 225 -13.44 17.49 -16.26
N CYS A 226 -14.63 17.37 -16.85
CA CYS A 226 -14.79 17.34 -18.29
C CYS A 226 -14.39 18.68 -18.91
N PRO A 227 -13.55 18.70 -19.96
CA PRO A 227 -13.13 19.95 -20.61
C PRO A 227 -14.26 20.66 -21.36
N GLN A 228 -15.40 20.00 -21.59
CA GLN A 228 -16.54 20.57 -22.32
C GLN A 228 -17.64 21.13 -21.41
N CYS A 229 -17.97 20.43 -20.31
CA CYS A 229 -19.10 20.81 -19.46
C CYS A 229 -18.77 20.88 -17.96
N GLY A 230 -17.52 20.62 -17.56
CA GLY A 230 -17.08 20.67 -16.17
C GLY A 230 -17.50 19.48 -15.29
N THR A 231 -18.42 18.63 -15.73
CA THR A 231 -18.85 17.43 -14.99
C THR A 231 -17.67 16.49 -14.73
N THR A 232 -17.59 15.90 -13.53
CA THR A 232 -16.57 14.90 -13.18
C THR A 232 -16.57 13.73 -14.17
N LEU A 233 -15.40 13.44 -14.73
CA LEU A 233 -15.22 12.32 -15.66
C LEU A 233 -15.22 10.99 -14.91
N ARG A 234 -15.76 9.95 -15.55
CA ARG A 234 -15.66 8.56 -15.11
C ARG A 234 -14.49 7.89 -15.78
N SER A 235 -13.67 7.19 -15.00
CA SER A 235 -12.56 6.40 -15.51
C SER A 235 -13.04 5.01 -15.93
N ARG A 236 -12.63 4.57 -17.11
CA ARG A 236 -12.64 3.15 -17.47
C ARG A 236 -11.27 2.58 -17.20
N THR A 237 -11.23 1.47 -16.48
CA THR A 237 -10.00 0.89 -15.97
C THR A 237 -9.88 -0.59 -16.33
N THR A 238 -8.65 -1.07 -16.36
CA THR A 238 -8.30 -2.48 -16.50
C THR A 238 -7.26 -2.86 -15.47
N LEU A 239 -7.15 -4.15 -15.15
CA LEU A 239 -6.01 -4.69 -14.42
C LEU A 239 -4.98 -5.31 -15.37
N GLU A 240 -5.32 -5.50 -16.65
CA GLU A 240 -4.52 -6.27 -17.58
C GLU A 240 -3.52 -5.37 -18.31
N LEU A 241 -2.24 -5.49 -17.94
CA LEU A 241 -1.18 -4.61 -18.44
C LEU A 241 -1.00 -4.69 -19.96
N HIS A 242 -1.34 -5.84 -20.57
CA HIS A 242 -1.19 -6.05 -22.00
C HIS A 242 -2.18 -5.25 -22.86
N GLU A 243 -3.28 -4.73 -22.28
CA GLU A 243 -4.21 -3.86 -22.99
C GLU A 243 -3.65 -2.45 -23.21
N ALA A 244 -2.65 -2.05 -22.42
CA ALA A 244 -2.01 -0.76 -22.54
C ALA A 244 -1.12 -0.66 -23.79
N PRO A 245 -0.99 0.52 -24.42
CA PRO A 245 -0.11 0.74 -25.56
C PRO A 245 1.32 0.30 -25.26
N GLY A 246 1.89 -0.53 -26.14
CA GLY A 246 3.19 -1.18 -25.92
C GLY A 246 4.39 -0.24 -25.72
N HIS A 247 4.27 1.04 -26.09
CA HIS A 247 5.31 2.05 -25.91
C HIS A 247 5.32 2.70 -24.51
N LEU A 248 4.23 2.59 -23.75
CA LEU A 248 4.16 3.14 -22.40
C LEU A 248 5.06 2.36 -21.46
N LYS A 249 5.70 3.06 -20.53
CA LYS A 249 6.47 2.43 -19.45
C LYS A 249 5.53 1.93 -18.37
N LEU A 250 5.93 0.85 -17.69
CA LEU A 250 5.15 0.29 -16.59
C LEU A 250 4.95 1.32 -15.46
N VAL A 251 5.96 2.15 -15.19
CA VAL A 251 5.90 3.21 -14.18
C VAL A 251 4.86 4.30 -14.49
N GLU A 252 4.54 4.54 -15.76
CA GLU A 252 3.50 5.50 -16.18
C GLU A 252 2.09 4.95 -15.92
N LEU A 253 1.97 3.62 -15.84
CA LEU A 253 0.73 2.92 -15.49
C LEU A 253 0.60 2.69 -13.98
N GLY A 254 1.53 3.20 -13.18
CA GLY A 254 1.50 3.06 -11.72
C GLY A 254 2.15 1.78 -11.18
N ILE A 255 2.91 1.05 -11.99
CA ILE A 255 3.69 -0.08 -11.48
C ILE A 255 4.92 0.42 -10.72
N ALA A 256 5.06 -0.01 -9.46
CA ALA A 256 6.17 0.38 -8.61
C ALA A 256 7.52 -0.24 -9.05
N PRO A 257 8.66 0.37 -8.67
CA PRO A 257 9.96 -0.29 -8.79
C PRO A 257 9.99 -1.61 -8.04
N ARG A 258 10.67 -2.62 -8.60
CA ARG A 258 10.81 -3.96 -8.00
C ARG A 258 9.49 -4.62 -7.60
N GLU A 259 8.42 -4.30 -8.31
CA GLU A 259 7.11 -4.88 -8.03
C GLU A 259 7.08 -6.39 -8.33
N ILE A 260 6.28 -7.15 -7.57
CA ILE A 260 5.95 -8.53 -7.90
C ILE A 260 4.59 -8.53 -8.58
N LEU A 261 4.51 -8.99 -9.82
CA LEU A 261 3.27 -9.01 -10.60
C LEU A 261 2.70 -10.42 -10.68
N ALA A 262 1.37 -10.51 -10.56
CA ALA A 262 0.64 -11.71 -10.94
C ALA A 262 0.64 -11.83 -12.47
N VAL A 263 0.86 -13.04 -12.98
CA VAL A 263 0.79 -13.37 -14.40
C VAL A 263 -0.20 -14.51 -14.56
N ARG A 264 -1.35 -14.19 -15.15
CA ARG A 264 -2.37 -15.20 -15.46
C ARG A 264 -1.91 -16.00 -16.68
N THR A 265 -1.94 -17.32 -16.55
CA THR A 265 -1.59 -18.31 -17.57
C THR A 265 -2.73 -19.32 -17.73
N ALA A 266 -2.63 -20.23 -18.70
CA ALA A 266 -3.58 -21.32 -18.87
C ALA A 266 -3.67 -22.27 -17.65
N ASN A 267 -2.61 -22.34 -16.84
CA ASN A 267 -2.49 -23.27 -15.70
C ASN A 267 -2.74 -22.60 -14.34
N GLY A 268 -3.08 -21.31 -14.30
CA GLY A 268 -3.25 -20.54 -13.07
C GLY A 268 -2.41 -19.26 -13.03
N ILE A 269 -2.07 -18.81 -11.82
CA ILE A 269 -1.30 -17.59 -11.58
C ILE A 269 0.16 -17.94 -11.31
N GLU A 270 1.07 -17.33 -12.05
CA GLU A 270 2.51 -17.30 -11.77
C GLU A 270 2.89 -15.92 -11.23
N TRP A 271 3.98 -15.82 -10.46
CA TRP A 271 4.48 -14.54 -9.95
C TRP A 271 5.82 -14.19 -10.58
N VAL A 272 5.97 -12.95 -11.03
CA VAL A 272 7.24 -12.43 -11.57
C VAL A 272 7.69 -11.20 -10.80
N GLU A 273 8.98 -11.13 -10.48
CA GLU A 273 9.60 -10.01 -9.78
C GLU A 273 10.36 -9.14 -10.78
N LEU A 274 9.95 -7.87 -10.89
CA LEU A 274 10.63 -6.87 -11.71
C LEU A 274 12.04 -6.59 -11.15
N SER A 275 12.97 -6.29 -12.05
CA SER A 275 14.29 -5.81 -11.63
C SER A 275 14.21 -4.41 -11.01
N GLY A 276 15.22 -4.08 -10.20
CA GLY A 276 15.41 -2.74 -9.64
C GLY A 276 15.86 -1.72 -10.67
#